data_AF-A0A3G2URG4-F1
#
_entry.id   AF-A0A3G2URG4-F1
#
_cell.length_a   1.000
_cell.length_b   1.000
_cell.length_c   1.000
_cell.angle_alpha   90.00
_cell.angle_beta   90.00
_cell.angle_gamma   90.00
#
_symmetry.space_group_name_H-M   'P 1'
#
loop_
_entity.id
_entity.type
_entity.pdbx_description
1 polymer ?
#
loop_
_entity_poly.entity_id
_entity_poly.type
_entity_poly.pdbx_seq_one_letter_code
_entity_poly.pdbx_strand_id
1 'polypeptide(L)'
;MPPITLAFISDNVNQLNTPALIEQFVIDNIGDGYILDGMQRLNTLRRAAEDDDFDQARPIYFSVVVAEKYDLILYRMITLNNGQKPMTVRHQIEMLTGNLMKRLISNHQLQNITVLSEKETENSSPRGSFRMVDVAGAYLAFLTNGPHNQNSRFIEEKLDEILVGKVMSSGILEEEVGFKEVIEQVDRLSSRQTPKDWLRNENNLIGFSLGYKDSFQHINALSPDQFSTQIEVFEASFQAINPSKVNVGKFRRELSRYFIESIAEDYKIEELTEKFFEMTVN
;
A
#
# COMPACT_ATOMS: atom_id res chain seq x y z
N MET A 1 32.63 -8.95 5.73
CA MET A 1 31.37 -8.89 4.96
C MET A 1 30.83 -7.47 5.06
N PRO A 2 30.44 -6.80 3.96
CA PRO A 2 29.78 -5.48 4.03
C PRO A 2 28.49 -5.57 4.88
N PRO A 3 28.07 -4.48 5.55
CA PRO A 3 27.00 -4.53 6.55
C PRO A 3 25.64 -4.84 5.92
N ILE A 4 24.83 -5.67 6.60
CA ILE A 4 23.43 -5.88 6.22
C ILE A 4 22.66 -4.62 6.62
N THR A 5 21.86 -4.05 5.72
CA THR A 5 21.05 -2.89 6.05
C THR A 5 19.69 -3.36 6.56
N LEU A 6 19.48 -3.19 7.86
CA LEU A 6 18.19 -3.31 8.51
C LEU A 6 17.52 -1.97 8.51
N ALA A 7 16.21 -2.00 8.44
CA ALA A 7 15.47 -0.78 8.52
C ALA A 7 14.11 -1.00 9.20
N PHE A 8 13.55 0.07 9.76
CA PHE A 8 12.39 0.05 10.65
C PHE A 8 11.46 1.23 10.38
N ILE A 9 10.16 1.05 10.67
CA ILE A 9 9.19 2.15 10.72
C ILE A 9 8.92 2.56 12.16
N SER A 10 8.91 3.86 12.43
CA SER A 10 8.52 4.41 13.73
C SER A 10 7.80 5.74 13.56
N ASP A 11 6.61 5.87 14.14
CA ASP A 11 5.88 7.14 14.16
C ASP A 11 6.62 8.20 15.02
N ASN A 12 7.58 7.77 15.84
CA ASN A 12 8.33 8.59 16.78
C ASN A 12 9.82 8.71 16.41
N VAL A 13 10.17 8.76 15.11
CA VAL A 13 11.58 8.90 14.67
C VAL A 13 12.31 10.06 15.37
N ASN A 14 11.62 11.18 15.58
CA ASN A 14 12.20 12.37 16.24
C ASN A 14 12.64 12.11 17.70
N GLN A 15 12.06 11.11 18.36
CA GLN A 15 12.46 10.69 19.71
C GLN A 15 13.71 9.79 19.70
N LEU A 16 14.08 9.23 18.53
CA LEU A 16 15.26 8.40 18.33
C LEU A 16 16.48 9.26 17.95
N ASN A 17 16.80 10.23 18.79
CA ASN A 17 17.79 11.27 18.51
C ASN A 17 19.20 10.98 19.02
N THR A 18 19.43 9.82 19.65
CA THR A 18 20.76 9.37 20.07
C THR A 18 21.02 7.93 19.63
N PRO A 19 22.29 7.54 19.40
CA PRO A 19 22.64 6.16 19.05
C PRO A 19 22.11 5.12 20.04
N ALA A 20 22.14 5.42 21.35
CA ALA A 20 21.66 4.50 22.39
C ALA A 20 20.14 4.26 22.31
N LEU A 21 19.36 5.31 22.01
CA LEU A 21 17.91 5.17 21.82
C LEU A 21 17.57 4.38 20.56
N ILE A 22 18.33 4.58 19.48
CA ILE A 22 18.19 3.80 18.25
C ILE A 22 18.52 2.33 18.51
N GLU A 23 19.62 2.05 19.20
CA GLU A 23 20.03 0.69 19.56
C GLU A 23 18.97 -0.03 20.38
N GLN A 24 18.47 0.61 21.45
CA GLN A 24 17.41 0.05 22.27
C GLN A 24 16.14 -0.23 21.46
N PHE A 25 15.72 0.73 20.63
CA PHE A 25 14.58 0.56 19.74
C PHE A 25 14.77 -0.63 18.79
N VAL A 26 15.94 -0.79 18.18
CA VAL A 26 16.25 -1.91 17.28
C VAL A 26 16.18 -3.25 18.01
N ILE A 27 16.73 -3.34 19.23
CA ILE A 27 16.69 -4.56 20.04
C ILE A 27 15.25 -4.94 20.35
N ASP A 28 14.45 -3.97 20.81
CA ASP A 28 13.06 -4.20 21.22
C ASP A 28 12.14 -4.54 20.04
N ASN A 29 12.49 -4.10 18.83
CA ASN A 29 11.65 -4.22 17.63
C ASN A 29 12.30 -5.06 16.53
N ILE A 30 13.29 -5.90 16.86
CA ILE A 30 14.07 -6.64 15.85
C ILE A 30 13.21 -7.50 14.91
N GLY A 31 12.08 -8.00 15.42
CA GLY A 31 11.11 -8.79 14.65
C GLY A 31 10.35 -8.02 13.57
N ASP A 32 10.32 -6.68 13.68
CA ASP A 32 9.68 -5.77 12.72
C ASP A 32 10.67 -5.19 11.71
N GLY A 33 11.97 -5.51 11.85
CA GLY A 33 13.02 -5.05 10.96
C GLY A 33 12.94 -5.68 9.58
N TYR A 34 13.14 -4.87 8.54
CA TYR A 34 13.22 -5.32 7.16
C TYR A 34 14.64 -5.22 6.62
N ILE A 35 15.03 -6.21 5.82
CA ILE A 35 16.30 -6.20 5.10
C ILE A 35 16.16 -5.29 3.89
N LEU A 36 16.68 -4.08 4.02
CA LEU A 36 16.71 -3.08 2.96
C LEU A 36 17.79 -3.40 1.92
N ASP A 37 18.92 -3.93 2.37
CA ASP A 37 20.01 -4.42 1.53
C ASP A 37 20.74 -5.56 2.24
N GLY A 38 21.20 -6.54 1.48
CA GLY A 38 21.98 -7.66 1.99
C GLY A 38 21.25 -9.00 2.07
N MET A 39 20.12 -9.17 1.39
CA MET A 39 19.37 -10.44 1.37
C MET A 39 20.23 -11.65 0.94
N GLN A 40 21.06 -11.50 -0.11
CA GLN A 40 21.96 -12.58 -0.53
C GLN A 40 23.04 -12.87 0.52
N ARG A 41 23.56 -11.82 1.18
CA ARG A 41 24.54 -11.97 2.28
C ARG A 41 23.94 -12.71 3.47
N LEU A 42 22.71 -12.37 3.84
CA LEU A 42 21.97 -13.07 4.90
C LEU A 42 21.73 -14.54 4.54
N ASN A 43 21.33 -14.83 3.30
CA ASN A 43 21.13 -16.21 2.84
C ASN A 43 22.43 -17.02 2.78
N THR A 44 23.56 -16.38 2.46
CA THR A 44 24.88 -17.01 2.51
C THR A 44 25.30 -17.28 3.96
N LEU A 45 25.08 -16.33 4.87
CA LEU A 45 25.32 -16.54 6.31
C LEU A 45 24.49 -17.69 6.87
N ARG A 46 23.21 -17.77 6.51
CA ARG A 46 22.33 -18.87 6.93
C ARG A 46 22.88 -20.23 6.48
N ARG A 47 23.37 -20.33 5.24
CA ARG A 47 23.99 -21.55 4.72
C ARG A 47 25.33 -21.85 5.40
N ALA A 48 26.14 -20.82 5.63
CA ALA A 48 27.41 -20.97 6.34
C ALA A 48 27.22 -21.42 7.80
N ALA A 49 26.11 -21.03 8.43
CA ALA A 49 25.75 -21.44 9.79
C ALA A 49 25.39 -22.93 9.94
N GLU A 50 25.26 -23.66 8.82
CA GLU A 50 25.08 -25.12 8.80
C GLU A 50 26.42 -25.88 8.87
N ASP A 51 27.55 -25.18 8.74
CA ASP A 51 28.90 -25.75 8.82
C ASP A 51 29.38 -25.86 10.27
N ASP A 52 30.05 -26.97 10.62
CA ASP A 52 30.51 -27.25 11.98
C ASP A 52 31.60 -26.25 12.44
N ASP A 53 32.35 -25.69 11.50
CA ASP A 53 33.41 -24.70 11.74
C ASP A 53 32.87 -23.25 11.81
N PHE A 54 31.54 -23.05 11.79
CA PHE A 54 30.95 -21.72 11.81
C PHE A 54 31.08 -21.06 13.19
N ASP A 55 31.85 -19.98 13.23
CA ASP A 55 32.01 -19.13 14.42
C ASP A 55 30.76 -18.27 14.69
N GLN A 56 29.85 -18.80 15.51
CA GLN A 56 28.64 -18.08 15.95
C GLN A 56 28.92 -16.84 16.80
N ALA A 57 30.11 -16.72 17.39
CA ALA A 57 30.48 -15.56 18.21
C ALA A 57 30.96 -14.37 17.36
N ARG A 58 31.18 -14.58 16.06
CA ARG A 58 31.65 -13.53 15.16
C ARG A 58 30.61 -12.42 15.02
N PRO A 59 30.93 -11.16 15.38
CA PRO A 59 29.98 -10.06 15.25
C PRO A 59 29.66 -9.78 13.78
N ILE A 60 28.39 -9.51 13.52
CA ILE A 60 27.89 -9.05 12.23
C ILE A 60 27.57 -7.56 12.35
N TYR A 61 28.07 -6.78 11.40
CA TYR A 61 27.78 -5.36 11.34
C TYR A 61 26.46 -5.12 10.60
N PHE A 62 25.59 -4.34 11.24
CA PHE A 62 24.35 -3.86 10.64
C PHE A 62 24.43 -2.36 10.37
N SER A 63 23.85 -1.95 9.26
CA SER A 63 23.47 -0.56 9.01
C SER A 63 21.99 -0.43 9.34
N VAL A 64 21.61 0.54 10.16
CA VAL A 64 20.21 0.72 10.58
C VAL A 64 19.64 1.98 9.96
N VAL A 65 18.44 1.87 9.39
CA VAL A 65 17.65 3.02 8.91
C VAL A 65 16.30 3.00 9.58
N VAL A 66 15.96 4.05 10.32
CA VAL A 66 14.61 4.21 10.88
C VAL A 66 13.91 5.33 10.10
N ALA A 67 12.71 5.05 9.60
CA ALA A 67 11.90 5.98 8.82
C ALA A 67 10.50 6.14 9.44
N GLU A 68 9.88 7.29 9.20
CA GLU A 68 8.51 7.57 9.66
C GLU A 68 7.44 6.89 8.80
N LYS A 69 7.70 6.71 7.50
CA LYS A 69 6.73 6.18 6.52
C LYS A 69 7.35 5.10 5.65
N TYR A 70 6.52 4.12 5.26
CA TYR A 70 6.92 3.04 4.36
C TYR A 70 7.41 3.55 3.00
N ASP A 71 6.87 4.67 2.56
CA ASP A 71 7.17 5.30 1.28
C ASP A 71 8.65 5.77 1.22
N LEU A 72 9.22 6.18 2.36
CA LEU A 72 10.64 6.57 2.47
C LEU A 72 11.59 5.38 2.38
N ILE A 73 11.14 4.21 2.86
CA ILE A 73 11.86 2.97 2.69
C ILE A 73 11.91 2.58 1.23
N LEU A 74 10.75 2.65 0.56
CA LEU A 74 10.64 2.32 -0.84
C LEU A 74 11.57 3.18 -1.68
N TYR A 75 11.60 4.48 -1.42
CA TYR A 75 12.55 5.37 -2.08
C TYR A 75 13.99 4.88 -1.94
N ARG A 76 14.38 4.46 -0.73
CA ARG A 76 15.72 3.96 -0.48
C ARG A 76 15.96 2.60 -1.15
N MET A 77 14.96 1.72 -1.24
CA MET A 77 15.04 0.47 -2.02
C MET A 77 15.27 0.76 -3.51
N ILE A 78 14.55 1.71 -4.07
CA ILE A 78 14.66 2.10 -5.49
C ILE A 78 16.05 2.69 -5.77
N THR A 79 16.51 3.62 -4.94
CA THR A 79 17.80 4.30 -5.14
C THR A 79 19.03 3.45 -4.84
N LEU A 80 18.91 2.42 -3.99
CA LEU A 80 20.01 1.51 -3.65
C LEU A 80 20.29 0.42 -4.71
N ASN A 81 19.37 0.17 -5.65
CA ASN A 81 19.48 -0.92 -6.64
C ASN A 81 20.44 -0.63 -7.82
N ASN A 82 21.61 -0.05 -7.56
CA ASN A 82 22.66 0.14 -8.56
C ASN A 82 23.53 -1.13 -8.71
N GLY A 83 23.14 -2.03 -9.62
CA GLY A 83 24.07 -3.00 -10.24
C GLY A 83 23.83 -4.50 -10.04
N GLN A 84 22.71 -4.93 -9.44
CA GLN A 84 22.29 -6.35 -9.39
C GLN A 84 21.06 -6.57 -10.27
N LYS A 85 20.71 -7.83 -10.60
CA LYS A 85 19.48 -8.13 -11.37
C LYS A 85 18.30 -7.45 -10.65
N PRO A 86 17.72 -6.39 -11.22
CA PRO A 86 16.89 -5.49 -10.44
C PRO A 86 15.62 -6.23 -10.02
N MET A 87 15.30 -6.12 -8.73
CA MET A 87 13.98 -6.49 -8.24
C MET A 87 13.00 -5.46 -8.80
N THR A 88 11.98 -5.89 -9.53
CA THR A 88 11.00 -4.96 -10.10
C THR A 88 10.37 -4.12 -8.99
N VAL A 89 10.09 -2.84 -9.26
CA VAL A 89 9.36 -1.95 -8.32
C VAL A 89 8.11 -2.61 -7.79
N ARG A 90 7.43 -3.36 -8.64
CA ARG A 90 6.25 -4.14 -8.25
C ARG A 90 6.56 -5.12 -7.11
N HIS A 91 7.63 -5.90 -7.23
CA HIS A 91 7.99 -6.84 -6.17
C HIS A 91 8.44 -6.10 -4.90
N GLN A 92 9.09 -4.93 -5.02
CA GLN A 92 9.40 -4.06 -3.87
C GLN A 92 8.14 -3.59 -3.16
N ILE A 93 7.13 -3.14 -3.91
CA ILE A 93 5.84 -2.70 -3.37
C ILE A 93 5.09 -3.86 -2.74
N GLU A 94 5.03 -5.03 -3.37
CA GLU A 94 4.40 -6.23 -2.80
C GLU A 94 5.05 -6.63 -1.46
N MET A 95 6.38 -6.63 -1.38
CA MET A 95 7.12 -6.89 -0.14
C MET A 95 6.79 -5.86 0.95
N LEU A 96 6.84 -4.56 0.63
CA LEU A 96 6.54 -3.50 1.59
C LEU A 96 5.08 -3.55 2.05
N THR A 97 4.15 -3.80 1.13
CA THR A 97 2.73 -3.97 1.44
C THR A 97 2.54 -5.14 2.40
N GLY A 98 3.15 -6.29 2.10
CA GLY A 98 3.08 -7.46 2.98
C GLY A 98 3.58 -7.17 4.39
N ASN A 99 4.69 -6.41 4.52
CA ASN A 99 5.24 -6.03 5.82
C ASN A 99 4.37 -5.01 6.56
N LEU A 100 3.84 -4.00 5.87
CA LEU A 100 2.86 -3.06 6.42
C LEU A 100 1.66 -3.83 6.99
N MET A 101 1.06 -4.70 6.18
CA MET A 101 -0.09 -5.50 6.59
C MET A 101 0.24 -6.39 7.78
N LYS A 102 1.38 -7.08 7.77
CA LYS A 102 1.83 -7.92 8.89
C LYS A 102 1.95 -7.11 10.18
N ARG A 103 2.57 -5.93 10.13
CA ARG A 103 2.71 -5.05 11.30
C ARG A 103 1.34 -4.61 11.83
N LEU A 104 0.46 -4.12 10.95
CA LEU A 104 -0.88 -3.67 11.34
C LEU A 104 -1.69 -4.80 12.00
N ILE A 105 -1.57 -6.03 11.48
CA ILE A 105 -2.22 -7.21 12.05
C ILE A 105 -1.60 -7.58 13.42
N SER A 106 -0.27 -7.67 13.51
CA SER A 106 0.44 -8.01 14.75
C SER A 106 0.15 -7.02 15.89
N ASN A 107 -0.04 -5.74 15.55
CA ASN A 107 -0.36 -4.69 16.51
C ASN A 107 -1.87 -4.58 16.80
N HIS A 108 -2.69 -5.51 16.31
CA HIS A 108 -4.16 -5.50 16.46
C HIS A 108 -4.83 -4.20 15.97
N GLN A 109 -4.25 -3.56 14.95
CA GLN A 109 -4.75 -2.29 14.38
C GLN A 109 -5.86 -2.51 13.35
N LEU A 110 -6.05 -3.73 12.85
CA LEU A 110 -7.11 -4.09 11.89
C LEU A 110 -8.09 -5.05 12.54
N GLN A 111 -9.38 -4.72 12.50
CA GLN A 111 -10.43 -5.49 13.17
C GLN A 111 -11.49 -6.02 12.20
N ASN A 112 -11.66 -5.36 11.06
CA ASN A 112 -12.79 -5.56 10.16
C ASN A 112 -12.36 -6.20 8.84
N ILE A 113 -11.08 -6.10 8.46
CA ILE A 113 -10.52 -6.72 7.25
C ILE A 113 -9.57 -7.87 7.57
N THR A 114 -9.52 -8.82 6.65
CA THR A 114 -8.54 -9.90 6.62
C THR A 114 -7.89 -9.86 5.25
N VAL A 115 -6.56 -9.72 5.20
CA VAL A 115 -5.81 -9.72 3.95
C VAL A 115 -5.06 -11.02 3.82
N LEU A 116 -5.22 -11.70 2.69
CA LEU A 116 -4.62 -13.01 2.42
C LEU A 116 -3.57 -12.90 1.34
N SER A 117 -2.45 -13.60 1.53
CA SER A 117 -1.50 -13.87 0.46
C SER A 117 -2.12 -14.79 -0.60
N GLU A 118 -1.46 -14.90 -1.75
CA GLU A 118 -1.87 -15.79 -2.83
C GLU A 118 -1.97 -17.25 -2.36
N LYS A 119 -0.95 -17.73 -1.63
CA LYS A 119 -0.91 -19.08 -1.06
C LYS A 119 -2.03 -19.34 -0.05
N GLU A 120 -2.38 -18.35 0.77
CA GLU A 120 -3.48 -18.49 1.74
C GLU A 120 -4.84 -18.51 1.03
N THR A 121 -4.98 -17.72 -0.03
CA THR A 121 -6.21 -17.65 -0.84
C THR A 121 -6.51 -18.98 -1.54
N GLU A 122 -5.48 -19.70 -1.99
CA GLU A 122 -5.60 -21.04 -2.58
C GLU A 122 -6.09 -22.09 -1.58
N ASN A 123 -5.67 -21.98 -0.31
CA ASN A 123 -5.99 -22.96 0.73
C ASN A 123 -7.27 -22.64 1.50
N SER A 124 -7.64 -21.36 1.61
CA SER A 124 -8.85 -20.90 2.27
C SER A 124 -9.27 -19.54 1.71
N SER A 125 -10.55 -19.38 1.39
CA SER A 125 -11.11 -18.07 1.03
C SER A 125 -12.30 -17.76 1.94
N PRO A 126 -12.04 -17.39 3.21
CA PRO A 126 -13.06 -16.85 4.09
C PRO A 126 -13.84 -15.74 3.38
N ARG A 127 -15.17 -15.76 3.51
CA ARG A 127 -16.00 -14.70 2.92
C ARG A 127 -15.57 -13.34 3.46
N GLY A 128 -15.36 -12.38 2.55
CA GLY A 128 -15.00 -11.01 2.89
C GLY A 128 -13.50 -10.76 3.05
N SER A 129 -12.63 -11.71 2.68
CA SER A 129 -11.17 -11.50 2.67
C SER A 129 -10.71 -10.66 1.49
N PHE A 130 -9.72 -9.79 1.72
CA PHE A 130 -9.00 -9.02 0.71
C PHE A 130 -7.79 -9.83 0.21
N ARG A 131 -7.39 -9.61 -1.04
CA ARG A 131 -6.17 -10.23 -1.59
C ARG A 131 -4.99 -9.27 -1.45
N MET A 132 -3.84 -9.79 -1.04
CA MET A 132 -2.60 -9.00 -0.92
C MET A 132 -2.22 -8.33 -2.23
N VAL A 133 -2.46 -9.00 -3.37
CA VAL A 133 -2.19 -8.45 -4.71
C VAL A 133 -3.02 -7.20 -4.99
N ASP A 134 -4.28 -7.15 -4.53
CA ASP A 134 -5.15 -5.99 -4.72
C ASP A 134 -4.68 -4.81 -3.86
N VAL A 135 -4.29 -5.08 -2.61
CA VAL A 135 -3.74 -4.08 -1.69
C VAL A 135 -2.42 -3.52 -2.22
N ALA A 136 -1.54 -4.36 -2.75
CA ALA A 136 -0.29 -3.94 -3.36
C ALA A 136 -0.53 -3.10 -4.63
N GLY A 137 -1.53 -3.45 -5.44
CA GLY A 137 -1.96 -2.65 -6.59
C GLY A 137 -2.48 -1.27 -6.20
N ALA A 138 -3.25 -1.19 -5.11
CA ALA A 138 -3.72 0.06 -4.54
C ALA A 138 -2.58 0.92 -3.99
N TYR A 139 -1.61 0.32 -3.31
CA TYR A 139 -0.42 1.04 -2.84
C TYR A 139 0.41 1.59 -4.00
N LEU A 140 0.61 0.79 -5.05
CA LEU A 140 1.29 1.25 -6.26
C LEU A 140 0.59 2.47 -6.86
N ALA A 141 -0.73 2.40 -7.04
CA ALA A 141 -1.51 3.50 -7.59
C ALA A 141 -1.43 4.77 -6.70
N PHE A 142 -1.53 4.58 -5.38
CA PHE A 142 -1.37 5.64 -4.40
C PHE A 142 -0.01 6.35 -4.55
N LEU A 143 1.08 5.58 -4.62
CA LEU A 143 2.43 6.11 -4.75
C LEU A 143 2.63 6.84 -6.08
N THR A 144 2.11 6.31 -7.19
CA THR A 144 2.29 6.89 -8.52
C THR A 144 1.29 8.00 -8.84
N ASN A 145 0.31 8.22 -7.96
CA ASN A 145 -0.85 9.09 -8.18
C ASN A 145 -1.56 8.81 -9.52
N GLY A 146 -1.68 7.54 -9.88
CA GLY A 146 -2.15 7.13 -11.20
C GLY A 146 -2.98 5.85 -11.16
N PRO A 147 -4.11 5.76 -11.88
CA PRO A 147 -5.00 4.58 -11.87
C PRO A 147 -4.45 3.40 -12.70
N HIS A 148 -3.13 3.21 -12.71
CA HIS A 148 -2.47 2.23 -13.57
C HIS A 148 -3.00 0.81 -13.32
N ASN A 149 -3.12 0.02 -14.39
CA ASN A 149 -3.47 -1.40 -14.32
C ASN A 149 -2.27 -2.27 -14.67
N GLN A 150 -2.35 -3.54 -14.29
CA GLN A 150 -1.21 -4.44 -14.13
C GLN A 150 -0.54 -4.95 -15.42
N ASN A 151 -0.84 -4.43 -16.62
CA ASN A 151 -0.61 -5.21 -17.85
C ASN A 151 0.29 -4.59 -18.94
N SER A 152 1.37 -3.88 -18.60
CA SER A 152 2.44 -3.74 -19.59
C SER A 152 3.83 -3.65 -18.96
N ARG A 153 4.81 -4.36 -19.55
CA ARG A 153 6.24 -4.14 -19.28
C ARG A 153 6.65 -2.67 -19.42
N PHE A 154 5.94 -1.94 -20.27
CA PHE A 154 6.07 -0.49 -20.44
C PHE A 154 5.72 0.30 -19.17
N ILE A 155 4.81 -0.19 -18.34
CA ILE A 155 4.51 0.42 -17.04
C ILE A 155 5.69 0.20 -16.08
N GLU A 156 6.35 -0.96 -16.05
CA GLU A 156 7.48 -1.18 -15.13
C GLU A 156 8.63 -0.20 -15.36
N GLU A 157 9.06 -0.01 -16.62
CA GLU A 157 10.12 0.96 -16.96
C GLU A 157 9.71 2.40 -16.64
N LYS A 158 8.43 2.77 -16.90
CA LYS A 158 7.91 4.07 -16.52
C LYS A 158 7.69 4.25 -15.03
N LEU A 159 7.43 3.19 -14.28
CA LEU A 159 7.23 3.24 -12.84
C LEU A 159 8.52 3.59 -12.13
N ASP A 160 9.65 3.02 -12.57
CA ASP A 160 10.98 3.43 -12.11
C ASP A 160 11.18 4.93 -12.35
N GLU A 161 10.92 5.41 -13.57
CA GLU A 161 11.05 6.84 -13.91
C GLU A 161 10.08 7.74 -13.10
N ILE A 162 8.82 7.33 -12.94
CA ILE A 162 7.79 8.08 -12.21
C ILE A 162 8.15 8.16 -10.73
N LEU A 163 8.55 7.05 -10.11
CA LEU A 163 8.90 7.01 -8.69
C LEU A 163 10.20 7.77 -8.43
N VAL A 164 11.21 7.61 -9.28
CA VAL A 164 12.44 8.42 -9.20
C VAL A 164 12.08 9.90 -9.36
N GLY A 165 11.31 10.26 -10.38
CA GLY A 165 10.88 11.64 -10.61
C GLY A 165 10.13 12.22 -9.41
N LYS A 166 9.17 11.46 -8.86
CA LYS A 166 8.36 11.88 -7.71
C LYS A 166 9.21 12.04 -6.44
N VAL A 167 10.23 11.20 -6.25
CA VAL A 167 11.09 11.39 -5.09
C VAL A 167 12.07 12.54 -5.29
N MET A 168 12.62 12.70 -6.49
CA MET A 168 13.49 13.82 -6.82
C MET A 168 12.76 15.16 -6.72
N SER A 169 11.43 15.19 -6.91
CA SER A 169 10.60 16.38 -6.73
C SER A 169 10.09 16.57 -5.30
N SER A 170 10.66 15.88 -4.29
CA SER A 170 10.19 15.84 -2.88
C SER A 170 8.76 15.37 -2.66
N GLY A 171 8.05 14.94 -3.71
CA GLY A 171 6.60 14.72 -3.66
C GLY A 171 6.18 13.60 -2.72
N ILE A 172 7.05 12.64 -2.40
CA ILE A 172 6.79 11.60 -1.39
C ILE A 172 7.06 12.09 0.05
N LEU A 173 8.00 13.02 0.23
CA LEU A 173 8.38 13.56 1.53
C LEU A 173 7.32 14.53 2.07
N GLU A 174 6.59 15.20 1.18
CA GLU A 174 5.64 16.26 1.51
C GLU A 174 4.19 15.78 1.65
N GLU A 175 3.88 14.50 1.38
CA GLU A 175 2.50 14.00 1.50
C GLU A 175 2.05 13.93 2.98
N GLU A 176 0.96 14.62 3.32
CA GLU A 176 0.37 14.60 4.67
C GLU A 176 -0.17 13.22 5.05
N VAL A 177 -0.63 12.47 4.04
CA VAL A 177 -1.29 11.18 4.20
C VAL A 177 -0.39 10.09 3.64
N GLY A 178 -0.12 9.05 4.43
CA GLY A 178 0.55 7.84 3.97
C GLY A 178 -0.44 6.75 3.59
N PHE A 179 0.08 5.67 3.00
CA PHE A 179 -0.77 4.53 2.66
C PHE A 179 -1.28 3.76 3.88
N LYS A 180 -0.59 3.89 5.04
CA LYS A 180 -1.06 3.33 6.32
C LYS A 180 -2.45 3.88 6.67
N GLU A 181 -2.62 5.20 6.57
CA GLU A 181 -3.88 5.88 6.88
C GLU A 181 -5.01 5.41 5.94
N VAL A 182 -4.69 5.16 4.67
CA VAL A 182 -5.65 4.58 3.70
C VAL A 182 -6.15 3.22 4.20
N ILE A 183 -5.24 2.32 4.60
CA ILE A 183 -5.62 0.99 5.08
C ILE A 183 -6.41 1.04 6.39
N GLU A 184 -6.07 1.96 7.30
CA GLU A 184 -6.82 2.18 8.53
C GLU A 184 -8.26 2.63 8.24
N GLN A 185 -8.47 3.50 7.23
CA GLN A 185 -9.82 3.88 6.80
C GLN A 185 -10.56 2.74 6.09
N VAL A 186 -9.86 1.95 5.26
CA VAL A 186 -10.44 0.74 4.64
C VAL A 186 -10.94 -0.22 5.71
N ASP A 187 -10.16 -0.44 6.77
CA ASP A 187 -10.59 -1.27 7.90
C ASP A 187 -11.81 -0.68 8.60
N ARG A 188 -11.74 0.58 9.04
CA ARG A 188 -12.83 1.25 9.77
C ARG A 188 -14.16 1.20 9.02
N LEU A 189 -14.15 1.54 7.73
CA LEU A 189 -15.33 1.55 6.88
C LEU A 189 -15.86 0.13 6.60
N SER A 190 -14.98 -0.87 6.57
CA SER A 190 -15.33 -2.28 6.37
C SER A 190 -16.05 -2.93 7.58
N SER A 191 -16.31 -2.18 8.65
CA SER A 191 -17.23 -2.60 9.72
C SER A 191 -18.67 -2.82 9.24
N ARG A 192 -19.01 -2.30 8.05
CA ARG A 192 -20.25 -2.58 7.33
C ARG A 192 -19.99 -3.43 6.09
N GLN A 193 -20.91 -4.36 5.82
CA GLN A 193 -20.76 -5.34 4.73
C GLN A 193 -20.72 -4.67 3.36
N THR A 194 -21.56 -3.66 3.11
CA THR A 194 -21.62 -2.95 1.82
C THR A 194 -20.30 -2.25 1.48
N PRO A 195 -19.74 -1.36 2.34
CA PRO A 195 -18.39 -0.84 2.15
C PRO A 195 -17.31 -1.92 2.02
N LYS A 196 -17.37 -2.98 2.83
CA LYS A 196 -16.39 -4.06 2.79
C LYS A 196 -16.36 -4.77 1.44
N ASP A 197 -17.52 -5.11 0.90
CA ASP A 197 -17.61 -5.76 -0.41
C ASP A 197 -17.20 -4.79 -1.54
N TRP A 198 -17.55 -3.51 -1.43
CA TRP A 198 -17.14 -2.48 -2.38
C TRP A 198 -15.62 -2.29 -2.39
N LEU A 199 -14.99 -2.14 -1.22
CA LEU A 199 -13.55 -1.92 -1.06
C LEU A 199 -12.72 -3.16 -1.38
N ARG A 200 -13.28 -4.37 -1.29
CA ARG A 200 -12.59 -5.60 -1.73
C ARG A 200 -12.40 -5.66 -3.26
N ASN A 201 -13.19 -4.91 -4.03
CA ASN A 201 -13.01 -4.85 -5.47
C ASN A 201 -11.72 -4.06 -5.81
N GLU A 202 -10.79 -4.68 -6.54
CA GLU A 202 -9.49 -4.07 -6.90
C GLU A 202 -9.63 -2.66 -7.52
N ASN A 203 -10.58 -2.47 -8.44
CA ASN A 203 -10.74 -1.18 -9.13
C ASN A 203 -11.25 -0.09 -8.16
N ASN A 204 -12.17 -0.45 -7.26
CA ASN A 204 -12.68 0.46 -6.25
C ASN A 204 -11.61 0.76 -5.20
N LEU A 205 -10.83 -0.22 -4.77
CA LEU A 205 -9.75 -0.03 -3.80
C LEU A 205 -8.69 0.93 -4.35
N ILE A 206 -8.33 0.78 -5.62
CA ILE A 206 -7.42 1.73 -6.30
C ILE A 206 -8.06 3.12 -6.37
N GLY A 207 -9.33 3.22 -6.78
CA GLY A 207 -10.03 4.49 -6.85
C GLY A 207 -10.12 5.19 -5.49
N PHE A 208 -10.47 4.45 -4.44
CA PHE A 208 -10.50 4.91 -3.07
C PHE A 208 -9.14 5.41 -2.60
N SER A 209 -8.08 4.63 -2.84
CA SER A 209 -6.73 5.01 -2.42
C SER A 209 -6.27 6.30 -3.09
N LEU A 210 -6.61 6.50 -4.37
CA LEU A 210 -6.30 7.73 -5.10
C LEU A 210 -7.10 8.92 -4.57
N GLY A 211 -8.43 8.79 -4.49
CA GLY A 211 -9.28 9.91 -4.09
C GLY A 211 -9.14 10.30 -2.62
N TYR A 212 -8.74 9.36 -1.75
CA TYR A 212 -8.55 9.61 -0.33
C TYR A 212 -7.51 10.71 -0.06
N LYS A 213 -6.51 10.87 -0.93
CA LYS A 213 -5.51 11.95 -0.80
C LYS A 213 -6.14 13.34 -0.76
N ASP A 214 -7.17 13.54 -1.58
CA ASP A 214 -7.83 14.83 -1.74
C ASP A 214 -9.00 15.00 -0.76
N SER A 215 -9.55 13.90 -0.25
CA SER A 215 -10.77 13.91 0.59
C SER A 215 -10.59 13.35 2.01
N PHE A 216 -9.35 13.16 2.48
CA PHE A 216 -9.07 12.48 3.76
C PHE A 216 -9.83 13.08 4.94
N GLN A 217 -9.95 14.42 5.01
CA GLN A 217 -10.69 15.08 6.09
C GLN A 217 -12.17 14.68 6.12
N HIS A 218 -12.81 14.61 4.95
CA HIS A 218 -14.20 14.21 4.81
C HIS A 218 -14.40 12.72 5.08
N ILE A 219 -13.53 11.87 4.52
CA ILE A 219 -13.57 10.43 4.76
C ILE A 219 -13.39 10.10 6.25
N ASN A 220 -12.47 10.79 6.94
CA ASN A 220 -12.24 10.59 8.38
C ASN A 220 -13.45 10.99 9.24
N ALA A 221 -14.25 11.97 8.79
CA ALA A 221 -15.45 12.41 9.47
C ALA A 221 -16.68 11.52 9.20
N LEU A 222 -16.69 10.78 8.08
CA LEU A 222 -17.81 9.92 7.69
C LEU A 222 -17.90 8.68 8.56
N SER A 223 -19.09 8.37 9.08
CA SER A 223 -19.36 7.09 9.72
C SER A 223 -19.46 5.95 8.69
N PRO A 224 -19.20 4.69 9.08
CA PRO A 224 -19.37 3.54 8.20
C PRO A 224 -20.79 3.40 7.63
N ASP A 225 -21.81 3.82 8.38
CA ASP A 225 -23.21 3.81 7.95
C ASP A 225 -23.47 4.86 6.86
N GLN A 226 -22.99 6.09 7.03
CA GLN A 226 -23.10 7.13 6.00
C GLN A 226 -22.37 6.72 4.72
N PHE A 227 -21.15 6.20 4.86
CA PHE A 227 -20.40 5.70 3.71
C PHE A 227 -21.14 4.56 3.01
N SER A 228 -21.78 3.65 3.76
CA SER A 228 -22.61 2.59 3.18
C SER A 228 -23.73 3.15 2.29
N THR A 229 -24.45 4.18 2.74
CA THR A 229 -25.49 4.84 1.95
C THR A 229 -24.91 5.48 0.68
N GLN A 230 -23.76 6.14 0.77
CA GLN A 230 -23.11 6.74 -0.40
C GLN A 230 -22.60 5.68 -1.39
N ILE A 231 -22.15 4.51 -0.92
CA ILE A 231 -21.79 3.38 -1.78
C ILE A 231 -23.01 2.83 -2.54
N GLU A 232 -24.18 2.80 -1.92
CA GLU A 232 -25.41 2.38 -2.61
C GLU A 232 -25.76 3.35 -3.76
N VAL A 233 -25.59 4.66 -3.54
CA VAL A 233 -25.73 5.68 -4.60
C VAL A 233 -24.71 5.42 -5.71
N PHE A 234 -23.44 5.21 -5.37
CA PHE A 234 -22.39 4.92 -6.34
C PHE A 234 -22.75 3.70 -7.21
N GLU A 235 -23.16 2.58 -6.60
CA GLU A 235 -23.47 1.36 -7.34
C GLU A 235 -24.70 1.53 -8.24
N ALA A 236 -25.73 2.24 -7.77
CA ALA A 236 -26.91 2.54 -8.57
C ALA A 236 -26.55 3.41 -9.79
N SER A 237 -25.74 4.46 -9.60
CA SER A 237 -25.26 5.31 -10.69
C SER A 237 -24.34 4.56 -11.65
N PHE A 238 -23.45 3.70 -11.13
CA PHE A 238 -22.54 2.91 -11.96
C PHE A 238 -23.27 1.88 -12.84
N GLN A 239 -24.35 1.26 -12.33
CA GLN A 239 -25.16 0.31 -13.09
C GLN A 239 -25.87 0.94 -14.29
N ALA A 240 -26.09 2.26 -14.29
CA ALA A 240 -26.67 2.97 -15.43
C ALA A 240 -25.70 3.06 -16.63
N ILE A 241 -24.39 2.86 -16.41
CA ILE A 241 -23.39 2.86 -17.49
C ILE A 241 -23.52 1.57 -18.31
N ASN A 242 -23.53 1.69 -19.63
CA ASN A 242 -23.63 0.53 -20.53
C ASN A 242 -22.30 -0.25 -20.61
N PRO A 243 -22.21 -1.49 -20.07
CA PRO A 243 -20.95 -2.25 -20.02
C PRO A 243 -20.41 -2.65 -21.39
N SER A 244 -21.28 -2.76 -22.40
CA SER A 244 -20.90 -3.19 -23.76
C SER A 244 -20.13 -2.13 -24.54
N LYS A 245 -20.15 -0.87 -24.08
CA LYS A 245 -19.56 0.27 -24.78
C LYS A 245 -18.28 0.78 -24.12
N VAL A 246 -17.88 0.22 -22.98
CA VAL A 246 -16.83 0.79 -22.14
C VAL A 246 -15.90 -0.27 -21.57
N ASN A 247 -14.66 0.12 -21.26
CA ASN A 247 -13.77 -0.72 -20.46
C ASN A 247 -14.19 -0.61 -18.99
N VAL A 248 -15.07 -1.52 -18.55
CA VAL A 248 -15.71 -1.50 -17.22
C VAL A 248 -14.68 -1.38 -16.09
N GLY A 249 -13.57 -2.13 -16.16
CA GLY A 249 -12.53 -2.08 -15.12
C GLY A 249 -11.77 -0.75 -15.08
N LYS A 250 -11.49 -0.14 -16.24
CA LYS A 250 -10.88 1.19 -16.31
C LYS A 250 -11.80 2.24 -15.69
N PHE A 251 -13.04 2.33 -16.19
CA PHE A 251 -13.97 3.36 -15.74
C PHE A 251 -14.41 3.17 -14.31
N ARG A 252 -14.60 1.93 -13.84
CA ARG A 252 -14.92 1.70 -12.42
C ARG A 252 -13.88 2.32 -11.49
N ARG A 253 -12.60 2.20 -11.85
CA ARG A 253 -11.50 2.79 -11.09
C ARG A 253 -11.47 4.32 -11.16
N GLU A 254 -11.65 4.89 -12.35
CA GLU A 254 -11.67 6.35 -12.56
C GLU A 254 -12.88 7.01 -11.87
N LEU A 255 -14.05 6.38 -11.97
CA LEU A 255 -15.28 6.86 -11.33
C LEU A 255 -15.26 6.66 -9.81
N SER A 256 -14.68 5.55 -9.32
CA SER A 256 -14.47 5.37 -7.88
C SER A 256 -13.53 6.43 -7.33
N ARG A 257 -12.47 6.78 -8.07
CA ARG A 257 -11.60 7.90 -7.70
C ARG A 257 -12.38 9.20 -7.60
N TYR A 258 -13.07 9.58 -8.68
CA TYR A 258 -13.87 10.82 -8.70
C TYR A 258 -14.89 10.87 -7.57
N PHE A 259 -15.63 9.78 -7.36
CA PHE A 259 -16.62 9.68 -6.30
C PHE A 259 -16.01 9.88 -4.90
N ILE A 260 -14.82 9.34 -4.65
CA ILE A 260 -14.14 9.50 -3.37
C ILE A 260 -13.52 10.91 -3.23
N GLU A 261 -13.03 11.52 -4.31
CA GLU A 261 -12.57 12.93 -4.31
C GLU A 261 -13.74 13.88 -4.00
N SER A 262 -14.93 13.61 -4.55
CA SER A 262 -16.15 14.41 -4.40
C SER A 262 -17.09 13.93 -3.29
N ILE A 263 -16.60 13.11 -2.35
CA ILE A 263 -17.44 12.46 -1.34
C ILE A 263 -18.21 13.43 -0.43
N ALA A 264 -17.74 14.67 -0.32
CA ALA A 264 -18.38 15.73 0.45
C ALA A 264 -19.64 16.30 -0.22
N GLU A 265 -19.83 16.08 -1.51
CA GLU A 265 -20.95 16.66 -2.28
C GLU A 265 -22.28 15.93 -2.02
N ASP A 266 -22.23 14.71 -1.44
CA ASP A 266 -23.41 13.90 -1.06
C ASP A 266 -24.44 13.78 -2.19
N TYR A 267 -23.95 13.45 -3.40
CA TYR A 267 -24.76 13.39 -4.61
C TYR A 267 -25.96 12.48 -4.48
N LYS A 268 -27.04 12.86 -5.17
CA LYS A 268 -28.14 11.94 -5.48
C LYS A 268 -27.79 11.05 -6.67
N ILE A 269 -28.56 9.96 -6.82
CA ILE A 269 -28.34 8.98 -7.89
C ILE A 269 -28.38 9.65 -9.26
N GLU A 270 -29.33 10.53 -9.54
CA GLU A 270 -29.47 11.19 -10.84
C GLU A 270 -28.25 12.08 -11.15
N GLU A 271 -27.81 12.87 -10.16
CA GLU A 271 -26.68 13.80 -10.28
C GLU A 271 -25.36 13.06 -10.53
N LEU A 272 -25.09 12.01 -9.74
CA LEU A 272 -23.89 11.20 -9.90
C LEU A 272 -23.90 10.41 -11.22
N THR A 273 -25.08 9.95 -11.63
CA THR A 273 -25.25 9.26 -12.92
C THR A 273 -24.89 10.18 -14.08
N GLU A 274 -25.38 11.43 -14.07
CA GLU A 274 -25.03 12.42 -15.10
C GLU A 274 -23.52 12.65 -15.16
N LYS A 275 -22.86 12.83 -14.00
CA LYS A 275 -21.39 12.96 -13.93
C LYS A 275 -20.66 11.75 -14.49
N PHE A 276 -21.11 10.55 -14.16
CA PHE A 276 -20.55 9.31 -14.67
C PHE A 276 -20.70 9.19 -16.20
N PHE A 277 -21.82 9.64 -16.76
CA PHE A 277 -21.99 9.70 -18.21
C PHE A 277 -21.05 10.72 -18.86
N GLU A 278 -20.91 11.92 -18.30
CA GLU A 278 -19.97 12.95 -18.81
C GLU A 278 -18.52 12.44 -18.88
N MET A 279 -18.09 11.70 -17.85
CA MET A 279 -16.74 11.15 -17.76
C MET A 279 -16.49 9.93 -18.67
N THR A 280 -17.55 9.23 -19.09
CA THR A 280 -17.42 7.97 -19.86
C THR A 280 -17.60 8.16 -21.37
N VAL A 281 -18.12 9.31 -21.80
CA VAL A 281 -18.34 9.65 -23.22
C VAL A 281 -17.12 10.32 -23.87
N ASN A 282 -16.19 10.86 -23.07
CA ASN A 282 -14.93 11.45 -23.53
C ASN A 282 -13.78 10.43 -23.57
#